data_AF-A0A7S4UL61-F1
#
_entry.id   AF-A0A7S4UL61-F1
#
_cell.length_a   1.000
_cell.length_b   1.000
_cell.length_c   1.000
_cell.angle_alpha   90.00
_cell.angle_beta   90.00
_cell.angle_gamma   90.00
#
_symmetry.space_group_name_H-M   'P 1'
#
loop_
_entity.id
_entity.type
_entity.pdbx_description
1 polymer ?
#
loop_
_entity_poly.entity_id
_entity_poly.type
_entity_poly.pdbx_seq_one_letter_code
_entity_poly.pdbx_strand_id
1 'polypeptide(L)'
;MADFWGKRWNLAFADMNRYVFVAAVRTALTEDLKVSKAVAGQAGVFTAFVASALLHGFGITVPVLAGFGGPSLYFLIQGLCVVMEKQPAVTAWHMGHPIMARLLMWIAIAAPFPICFVVPFRTEIALPLTLFVAGLPERVLSVFQ
;
A
#
# COMPACT_ATOMS: atom_id res chain seq x y z
N MET A 1 0.43 -3.84 11.70
CA MET A 1 0.35 -3.23 10.34
C MET A 1 1.03 -1.87 10.27
N ALA A 2 0.71 -0.95 11.18
CA ALA A 2 1.26 0.41 11.21
C ALA A 2 2.81 0.45 11.33
N ASP A 3 3.41 -0.51 12.05
CA ASP A 3 4.86 -0.62 12.16
C ASP A 3 5.52 -1.01 10.82
N PHE A 4 4.96 -2.00 10.13
CA PHE A 4 5.45 -2.46 8.83
C PHE A 4 5.43 -1.32 7.80
N TRP A 5 4.26 -0.72 7.57
CA TRP A 5 4.06 0.33 6.56
C TRP A 5 4.66 1.69 6.97
N GLY A 6 4.79 1.94 8.27
CA GLY A 6 5.25 3.24 8.77
C GLY A 6 6.74 3.31 9.07
N LYS A 7 7.42 2.17 9.31
CA LYS A 7 8.80 2.16 9.84
C LYS A 7 9.73 1.11 9.23
N ARG A 8 9.24 0.18 8.41
CA ARG A 8 10.07 -0.91 7.86
C ARG A 8 10.08 -0.93 6.34
N TRP A 9 8.94 -0.65 5.74
CA TRP A 9 8.79 -0.65 4.29
C TRP A 9 8.85 0.77 3.74
N ASN A 10 9.77 1.00 2.79
CA ASN A 10 9.89 2.26 2.03
C ASN A 10 9.86 3.53 2.91
N LEU A 11 10.88 3.68 3.77
CA LEU A 11 10.97 4.77 4.75
C LEU A 11 10.87 6.16 4.12
N ALA A 12 11.51 6.39 2.98
CA ALA A 12 11.45 7.67 2.28
C ALA A 12 10.01 8.04 1.90
N PHE A 13 9.24 7.08 1.37
CA PHE A 13 7.83 7.29 1.03
C PHE A 13 6.96 7.43 2.28
N ALA A 14 7.23 6.63 3.33
CA ALA A 14 6.52 6.74 4.60
C ALA A 14 6.71 8.12 5.25
N ASP A 15 7.94 8.65 5.23
CA ASP A 15 8.27 9.97 5.76
C ASP A 15 7.61 11.08 4.93
N MET A 16 7.69 11.02 3.59
CA MET A 16 6.98 11.94 2.71
C MET A 16 5.48 11.97 3.02
N ASN A 17 4.84 10.81 3.13
CA ASN A 17 3.40 10.72 3.37
C ASN A 17 2.96 11.32 4.71
N ARG A 18 3.82 11.26 5.74
CA ARG A 18 3.53 11.89 7.04
C ARG A 18 3.35 13.41 6.90
N TYR A 19 4.15 14.06 6.07
CA TYR A 19 4.06 15.49 5.86
C TYR A 19 2.99 15.85 4.83
N VAL A 20 2.96 15.17 3.68
CA VAL A 20 2.10 15.52 2.55
C VAL A 20 0.63 15.18 2.81
N PHE A 21 0.35 13.99 3.35
CA PHE A 21 -1.03 13.53 3.53
C PHE A 21 -1.47 13.60 4.98
N VAL A 22 -0.71 12.98 5.90
CA VAL A 22 -1.17 12.82 7.28
C VAL A 22 -1.25 14.17 8.00
N ALA A 23 -0.21 15.00 7.92
CA ALA A 23 -0.22 16.31 8.57
C ALA A 23 -1.24 17.24 7.92
N ALA A 24 -1.25 17.34 6.58
CA ALA A 24 -2.18 18.21 5.85
C ALA A 24 -3.65 17.90 6.15
N VAL A 25 -4.05 16.62 6.04
CA VAL A 25 -5.43 16.19 6.31
C VAL A 25 -5.77 16.37 7.78
N ARG A 26 -4.84 16.05 8.70
CA ARG A 26 -5.10 16.22 10.13
C ARG A 26 -5.35 17.68 10.48
N THR A 27 -4.54 18.60 9.94
CA THR A 27 -4.69 20.04 10.16
C THR A 27 -6.03 20.52 9.61
N ALA A 28 -6.35 20.26 8.34
CA ALA A 28 -7.61 20.66 7.73
C ALA A 28 -8.83 20.14 8.51
N LEU A 29 -8.85 18.85 8.88
CA LEU A 29 -9.99 18.27 9.59
C LEU A 29 -10.14 18.78 11.04
N THR A 30 -9.01 19.08 11.70
CA THR A 30 -9.03 19.54 13.10
C THR A 30 -9.38 21.03 13.19
N GLU A 31 -8.85 21.85 12.30
CA GLU A 31 -9.03 23.30 12.31
C GLU A 31 -10.36 23.72 11.65
N ASP A 32 -10.64 23.19 10.45
CA ASP A 32 -11.82 23.62 9.68
C ASP A 32 -13.10 22.91 10.14
N LEU A 33 -12.99 21.62 10.43
CA LEU A 33 -14.14 20.75 10.72
C LEU A 33 -14.26 20.33 12.19
N LYS A 34 -13.34 20.78 13.06
CA LYS A 34 -13.32 20.49 14.50
C LYS A 34 -13.42 19.00 14.84
N VAL A 35 -12.91 18.14 13.96
CA VAL A 35 -12.85 16.70 14.17
C VAL A 35 -11.79 16.39 15.24
N SER A 36 -12.01 15.34 16.04
CA SER A 36 -11.02 14.94 17.05
C SER A 36 -9.68 14.60 16.41
N LYS A 37 -8.57 14.98 17.04
CA LYS A 37 -7.20 14.74 16.53
C LYS A 37 -6.93 13.26 16.23
N ALA A 38 -7.53 12.35 17.00
CA ALA A 38 -7.41 10.92 16.79
C ALA A 38 -8.05 10.47 15.46
N VAL A 39 -9.28 10.90 15.21
CA VAL A 39 -10.02 10.58 13.96
C VAL A 39 -9.36 11.27 12.77
N ALA A 40 -8.98 12.55 12.91
CA ALA A 40 -8.29 13.30 11.88
C ALA A 40 -6.94 12.66 11.49
N GLY A 41 -6.18 12.15 12.47
CA GLY A 41 -4.95 11.41 12.21
C GLY A 41 -5.18 10.09 11.47
N GLN A 42 -6.21 9.33 11.84
CA GLN A 42 -6.58 8.10 11.12
C GLN A 42 -7.02 8.39 9.68
N ALA A 43 -7.81 9.44 9.47
CA ALA A 43 -8.21 9.88 8.12
C ALA A 43 -6.99 10.28 7.27
N GLY A 44 -6.02 10.98 7.86
CA GLY A 44 -4.76 11.32 7.17
C GLY A 44 -3.95 10.08 6.76
N VAL A 45 -3.86 9.08 7.65
CA VAL A 45 -3.20 7.80 7.32
C VAL A 45 -3.94 7.09 6.20
N PHE A 46 -5.27 6.98 6.27
CA PHE A 46 -6.05 6.35 5.22
C PHE A 46 -5.90 7.07 3.87
N THR A 47 -5.88 8.41 3.89
CA THR A 47 -5.65 9.23 2.70
C THR A 47 -4.30 8.93 2.04
N ALA A 48 -3.25 8.70 2.82
CA ALA A 48 -1.95 8.28 2.27
C ALA A 48 -2.04 6.93 1.54
N PHE A 49 -2.85 5.99 2.05
CA PHE A 49 -3.10 4.71 1.37
C PHE A 49 -3.96 4.86 0.12
N VAL A 50 -4.95 5.76 0.12
CA VAL A 50 -5.73 6.10 -1.08
C VAL A 50 -4.82 6.71 -2.16
N ALA A 51 -3.95 7.65 -1.79
CA ALA A 51 -2.96 8.21 -2.71
C ALA A 51 -2.03 7.13 -3.27
N SER A 52 -1.54 6.22 -2.42
CA SER A 52 -0.75 5.06 -2.85
C SER A 52 -1.53 4.15 -3.81
N ALA A 53 -2.81 3.89 -3.53
CA ALA A 53 -3.69 3.10 -4.38
C ALA A 53 -3.83 3.69 -5.79
N LEU A 54 -3.97 5.02 -5.88
CA LEU A 54 -4.03 5.74 -7.14
C LEU A 54 -2.69 5.69 -7.89
N LEU A 55 -1.58 5.96 -7.20
CA LEU A 55 -0.24 5.93 -7.80
C LEU A 55 0.14 4.54 -8.33
N HIS A 56 -0.21 3.47 -7.62
CA HIS A 56 0.04 2.11 -8.10
C HIS A 56 -0.90 1.72 -9.25
N GLY A 57 -2.15 2.16 -9.21
CA GLY A 57 -3.06 2.03 -10.36
C GLY A 57 -2.46 2.71 -11.59
N PHE A 58 -2.00 3.95 -11.44
CA PHE A 58 -1.38 4.72 -12.51
C PHE A 58 -0.06 4.11 -13.00
N GLY A 59 0.79 3.60 -12.11
CA GLY A 59 2.08 3.03 -12.48
C GLY A 59 2.01 1.64 -13.12
N ILE A 60 1.00 0.83 -12.75
CA ILE A 60 0.93 -0.59 -13.15
C ILE A 60 -0.15 -0.84 -14.20
N THR A 61 -1.33 -0.22 -14.07
CA THR A 61 -2.50 -0.60 -14.89
C THR A 61 -2.72 0.32 -16.08
N VAL A 62 -2.44 1.61 -15.93
CA VAL A 62 -2.60 2.60 -17.02
C VAL A 62 -1.65 2.37 -18.20
N PRO A 63 -0.36 2.05 -18.01
CA PRO A 63 0.58 1.91 -19.14
C PRO A 63 0.23 0.76 -20.09
N VAL A 64 -0.44 -0.27 -19.57
CA VAL A 64 -0.87 -1.47 -20.32
C VAL A 64 -2.38 -1.52 -20.54
N LEU A 65 -3.11 -0.48 -20.10
CA LEU A 65 -4.57 -0.37 -20.18
C LEU A 65 -5.33 -1.64 -19.73
N ALA A 66 -4.80 -2.36 -18.74
CA ALA A 66 -5.30 -3.66 -18.31
C ALA A 66 -5.07 -3.90 -16.80
N GLY A 67 -5.86 -4.82 -16.22
CA GLY A 67 -5.72 -5.21 -14.82
C GLY A 67 -6.13 -4.11 -13.81
N PHE A 68 -7.00 -3.18 -14.21
CA PHE A 68 -7.45 -2.07 -13.38
C PHE A 68 -7.97 -2.52 -12.02
N GLY A 69 -7.70 -1.71 -11.00
CA GLY A 69 -8.24 -1.88 -9.66
C GLY A 69 -7.50 -2.87 -8.76
N GLY A 70 -6.76 -3.84 -9.29
CA GLY A 70 -6.01 -4.82 -8.48
C GLY A 70 -5.02 -4.18 -7.50
N PRO A 71 -3.99 -3.47 -7.98
CA PRO A 71 -3.05 -2.77 -7.11
C PRO A 71 -3.72 -1.74 -6.19
N SER A 72 -4.73 -1.02 -6.70
CA SER A 72 -5.47 -0.03 -5.89
C SER A 72 -6.22 -0.68 -4.72
N LEU A 73 -6.91 -1.79 -4.98
CA LEU A 73 -7.64 -2.57 -3.97
C LEU A 73 -6.69 -3.08 -2.88
N TYR A 74 -5.49 -3.53 -3.26
CA TYR A 74 -4.49 -3.96 -2.28
C TYR A 74 -4.20 -2.85 -1.27
N PHE A 75 -3.84 -1.65 -1.72
CA PHE A 75 -3.51 -0.53 -0.83
C PHE A 75 -4.71 -0.04 -0.01
N LEU A 76 -5.92 -0.10 -0.55
CA LEU A 76 -7.13 0.22 0.22
C LEU A 76 -7.35 -0.79 1.38
N ILE A 77 -7.18 -2.09 1.12
CA ILE A 77 -7.23 -3.12 2.16
C ILE A 77 -6.13 -2.86 3.22
N GLN A 78 -4.90 -2.58 2.79
CA GLN A 78 -3.80 -2.30 3.73
C GLN A 78 -4.08 -1.06 4.59
N GLY A 79 -4.60 0.01 3.99
CA GLY A 79 -4.96 1.23 4.71
C GLY A 79 -6.06 0.99 5.73
N LEU A 80 -7.08 0.21 5.37
CA LEU A 80 -8.14 -0.18 6.29
C LEU A 80 -7.58 -1.00 7.46
N CYS A 81 -6.73 -1.99 7.22
CA CYS A 81 -6.09 -2.77 8.27
C CYS A 81 -5.27 -1.91 9.23
N VAL A 82 -4.55 -0.90 8.73
CA VAL A 82 -3.76 0.03 9.57
C VAL A 82 -4.67 0.89 10.46
N VAL A 83 -5.80 1.38 9.94
CA VAL A 83 -6.76 2.17 10.71
C VAL A 83 -7.50 1.30 11.74
N MET A 84 -7.93 0.10 11.33
CA MET A 84 -8.62 -0.86 12.21
C MET A 84 -7.73 -1.33 13.37
N GLU A 85 -6.42 -1.50 13.14
CA GLU A 85 -5.46 -1.86 14.19
C GLU A 85 -5.43 -0.85 15.34
N LYS A 86 -5.77 0.42 15.08
CA LYS A 86 -5.81 1.49 16.10
C LYS A 86 -7.11 1.55 16.90
N GLN A 87 -8.09 0.71 16.58
CA GLN A 87 -9.33 0.66 17.36
C GLN A 87 -9.06 0.03 18.74
N PRO A 88 -9.65 0.57 19.82
CA PRO A 88 -9.36 0.10 21.18
C PRO A 88 -9.60 -1.41 21.38
N ALA A 89 -10.70 -1.94 20.83
CA ALA A 89 -11.02 -3.36 20.91
C ALA A 89 -9.96 -4.25 20.23
N VAL A 90 -9.49 -3.83 19.04
CA VAL A 90 -8.46 -4.55 18.28
C VAL A 90 -7.10 -4.46 18.99
N THR A 91 -6.76 -3.28 19.51
CA THR A 91 -5.52 -3.07 20.28
C THR A 91 -5.50 -3.92 21.54
N ALA A 92 -6.60 -3.96 22.30
CA ALA A 92 -6.72 -4.80 23.50
C ALA A 92 -6.57 -6.29 23.17
N TRP A 93 -7.21 -6.75 22.08
CA TRP A 93 -7.07 -8.14 21.64
C TRP A 93 -5.64 -8.48 21.20
N HIS A 94 -4.96 -7.58 20.46
CA HIS A 94 -3.55 -7.76 20.08
C HIS A 94 -2.62 -7.91 21.29
N MET A 95 -2.86 -7.17 22.37
CA MET A 95 -2.10 -7.27 23.61
C MET A 95 -2.32 -8.63 24.31
N GLY A 96 -3.53 -9.18 24.24
CA GLY A 96 -3.83 -10.51 24.79
C GLY A 96 -3.31 -11.67 23.93
N HIS A 97 -3.14 -11.49 22.63
CA HIS A 97 -2.77 -12.54 21.67
C HIS A 97 -1.66 -12.12 20.69
N PRO A 98 -0.44 -11.81 21.16
CA PRO A 98 0.61 -11.20 20.33
C PRO A 98 1.08 -12.08 19.16
N ILE A 99 1.15 -13.40 19.34
CA ILE A 99 1.54 -14.33 18.28
C ILE A 99 0.49 -14.35 17.18
N MET A 100 -0.79 -14.46 17.56
CA MET A 100 -1.89 -14.48 16.59
C MET A 100 -1.99 -13.15 15.84
N ALA A 101 -1.83 -12.02 16.55
CA ALA A 101 -1.76 -10.70 15.93
C ALA A 101 -0.66 -10.60 14.86
N ARG A 102 0.52 -11.18 15.13
CA ARG A 102 1.64 -11.20 14.18
C ARG A 102 1.36 -12.10 12.97
N LEU A 103 0.73 -13.26 13.18
CA LEU A 103 0.32 -14.13 12.08
C LEU A 103 -0.73 -13.45 11.19
N LEU A 104 -1.75 -12.86 11.80
CA LEU A 104 -2.78 -12.11 11.07
C LEU A 104 -2.20 -10.93 10.29
N MET A 105 -1.23 -10.22 10.85
CA MET A 105 -0.51 -9.17 10.12
C MET A 105 0.17 -9.72 8.87
N TRP A 106 0.92 -10.83 8.98
CA TRP A 106 1.58 -11.43 7.82
C TRP A 106 0.58 -11.93 6.77
N ILE A 107 -0.51 -12.55 7.22
CA ILE A 107 -1.59 -12.99 6.33
C ILE A 107 -2.21 -11.79 5.61
N ALA A 108 -2.53 -10.71 6.33
CA ALA A 108 -3.12 -9.51 5.76
C ALA A 108 -2.20 -8.81 4.74
N ILE A 109 -0.88 -8.92 4.89
CA ILE A 109 0.10 -8.37 3.93
C ILE A 109 0.26 -9.30 2.73
N ALA A 110 0.47 -10.60 2.98
CA ALA A 110 0.92 -11.56 1.97
C ALA A 110 -0.23 -12.16 1.16
N ALA A 111 -1.38 -12.46 1.78
CA ALA A 111 -2.49 -13.11 1.10
C ALA A 111 -3.06 -12.28 -0.06
N PRO A 112 -3.26 -10.95 0.05
CA PRO A 112 -3.69 -10.15 -1.09
C PRO A 112 -2.51 -9.73 -1.99
N PHE A 113 -1.25 -10.00 -1.65
CA PHE A 113 -0.12 -9.53 -2.47
C PHE A 113 -0.18 -9.98 -3.96
N PRO A 114 -0.68 -11.18 -4.32
CA PRO A 114 -0.81 -11.60 -5.71
C PRO A 114 -1.65 -10.66 -6.59
N ILE A 115 -2.63 -9.92 -6.04
CA ILE A 115 -3.49 -9.03 -6.84
C ILE A 115 -2.73 -7.81 -7.40
N CYS A 116 -1.53 -7.53 -6.91
CA CYS A 116 -0.65 -6.49 -7.44
C CYS A 116 0.06 -6.88 -8.73
N PHE A 117 0.12 -8.17 -9.09
CA PHE A 117 0.88 -8.66 -10.24
C PHE A 117 0.02 -8.78 -11.49
N VAL A 118 -0.17 -7.65 -12.16
CA VAL A 118 -0.86 -7.58 -13.45
C VAL A 118 0.01 -8.25 -14.52
N VAL A 119 -0.50 -9.31 -15.15
CA VAL A 119 0.23 -10.11 -16.15
C VAL A 119 0.73 -9.23 -17.31
N PRO A 120 -0.12 -8.44 -18.01
CA PRO A 120 0.33 -7.55 -19.08
C PRO A 120 1.48 -6.63 -18.67
N PHE A 121 1.40 -5.99 -17.49
CA PHE A 121 2.48 -5.12 -17.00
C PHE A 121 3.80 -5.87 -16.84
N ARG A 122 3.77 -7.11 -16.35
CA ARG A 122 4.99 -7.92 -16.18
C ARG A 122 5.62 -8.29 -17.51
N THR A 123 4.82 -8.74 -18.47
CA THR A 123 5.30 -9.28 -19.75
C THR A 123 5.67 -8.19 -20.74
N GLU A 124 4.97 -7.04 -20.72
CA GLU A 124 5.15 -5.97 -21.70
C GLU A 124 6.09 -4.87 -21.24
N ILE A 125 6.23 -4.66 -19.92
CA ILE A 125 7.04 -3.56 -19.37
C ILE A 125 8.13 -4.09 -18.43
N ALA A 126 7.76 -4.74 -17.33
CA ALA A 126 8.71 -5.03 -16.26
C ALA A 126 9.82 -6.00 -16.70
N LEU A 127 9.47 -7.09 -17.37
CA LEU A 127 10.43 -8.08 -17.85
C LEU A 127 11.31 -7.53 -18.98
N PRO A 128 10.79 -6.92 -20.06
CA PRO A 128 11.62 -6.30 -21.09
C PRO A 128 12.58 -5.24 -20.55
N LEU A 129 12.11 -4.36 -19.66
CA LEU A 129 12.96 -3.35 -19.03
C LEU A 129 14.07 -3.98 -18.18
N THR A 130 13.75 -5.03 -17.44
CA THR A 130 14.74 -5.75 -16.61
C THR A 130 15.80 -6.41 -17.48
N LEU A 131 15.41 -7.07 -18.58
CA LEU A 131 16.36 -7.69 -19.51
C LEU A 131 17.23 -6.65 -20.22
N PHE A 132 16.65 -5.51 -20.61
CA PHE A 132 17.38 -4.40 -21.19
C PHE A 132 18.46 -3.86 -20.24
N VAL A 133 18.09 -3.60 -18.97
CA VAL A 133 19.04 -3.13 -17.94
C VAL A 133 20.12 -4.19 -17.64
N ALA A 134 19.76 -5.48 -17.69
CA ALA A 134 20.70 -6.58 -17.50
C ALA A 134 21.60 -6.84 -18.72
N GLY A 135 21.37 -6.17 -19.86
CA GLY A 135 22.10 -6.38 -21.11
C GLY A 135 21.85 -7.75 -21.75
N LEU A 136 20.74 -8.41 -21.42
CA LEU A 136 20.40 -9.74 -21.94
C LEU A 136 19.65 -9.63 -23.28
N PRO A 137 19.94 -10.51 -24.25
CA PRO A 137 19.28 -10.46 -25.55
C PRO A 137 17.78 -10.76 -25.44
N GLU A 138 16.97 -10.06 -26.25
CA GLU A 138 15.51 -10.22 -26.32
C GLU A 138 15.04 -11.66 -26.59
N ARG A 139 15.91 -12.52 -27.13
CA ARG A 139 15.64 -13.94 -27.39
C ARG A 139 15.29 -14.75 -26.12
N VAL A 140 15.55 -14.21 -24.92
CA VAL A 140 15.09 -14.80 -23.64
C VAL A 140 13.59 -14.60 -23.42
N LEU A 141 12.99 -13.55 -24.00
CA LEU A 141 11.56 -13.24 -23.85
C LEU A 141 10.65 -14.32 -24.46
N SER A 142 11.08 -15.01 -25.52
CA SER A 142 10.29 -16.06 -26.16
C SER A 142 10.12 -17.33 -25.33
N VAL A 143 10.82 -17.45 -24.20
CA VAL A 143 10.69 -18.59 -23.26
C VAL A 143 9.56 -18.37 -22.25
N PHE A 144 9.11 -17.12 -22.07
CA PHE A 144 8.14 -16.73 -21.05
C PHE A 144 6.78 -16.29 -21.61
N GLN A 145 6.59 -16.38 -22.93
CA GLN A 145 5.29 -16.25 -23.62
C GLN A 145 4.61 -17.60 -23.73
#